data_AF-I4HB91-F1
#
_entry.id   AF-I4HB91-F1
#
_cell.length_a   1.000
_cell.length_b   1.000
_cell.length_c   1.000
_cell.angle_alpha   90.00
_cell.angle_beta   90.00
_cell.angle_gamma   90.00
#
_symmetry.space_group_name_H-M   'P 1'
#
loop_
_entity.id
_entity.type
_entity.pdbx_description
1 polymer ?
#
loop_
_entity_poly.entity_id
_entity_poly.type
_entity_poly.pdbx_seq_one_letter_code
_entity_poly.pdbx_strand_id
1 'polypeptide(L)'
;MIFKVRDFPDGSIDIENDQHIRQAVAAIEVRSSSFLADKYAAFMRDRQDRAIKKCDEIRQDIINTDLGDLLRRKNQTIYNLMLNATDDTFRELDFRCPSWSSTKELRNLTELLKNLKENIKILHKRDYLGITPKIEDVALVNRWIQKYNVKHFYLQVFFDKAYIISFKDILALVSNDNNDGNNFSIERDIKNQGKTTIKINVQIGKEVLGKIDMPEHKSALKELDRGRLLFYVTFAGGKGYLDNKIFLRDVINA
;
A
#
# COMPACT_ATOMS: atom_id res chain seq x y z
N MET A 1 8.33 -18.55 12.89
CA MET A 1 8.58 -19.72 12.01
C MET A 1 7.48 -20.74 12.23
N ILE A 2 7.18 -21.56 11.23
CA ILE A 2 6.15 -22.61 11.26
C ILE A 2 6.84 -23.95 11.21
N PHE A 3 6.52 -24.83 12.14
CA PHE A 3 7.07 -26.18 12.24
C PHE A 3 5.93 -27.20 12.26
N LYS A 4 6.20 -28.43 11.83
CA LYS A 4 5.23 -29.51 12.01
C LYS A 4 5.36 -30.05 13.42
N VAL A 5 4.23 -30.23 14.10
CA VAL A 5 4.19 -30.76 15.47
C VAL A 5 4.89 -32.13 15.57
N ARG A 6 4.77 -32.97 14.54
CA ARG A 6 5.40 -34.31 14.51
C ARG A 6 6.94 -34.27 14.51
N ASP A 7 7.54 -33.16 14.08
CA ASP A 7 9.00 -33.02 14.02
C ASP A 7 9.54 -32.56 15.39
N PHE A 8 8.68 -32.00 16.25
CA PHE A 8 8.98 -31.55 17.62
C PHE A 8 7.84 -31.93 18.58
N PRO A 9 7.67 -33.23 18.89
CA PRO A 9 6.51 -33.73 19.64
C PRO A 9 6.45 -33.22 21.09
N ASP A 10 7.59 -32.83 21.65
CA ASP A 10 7.72 -32.20 22.97
C ASP A 10 7.63 -30.67 22.93
N GLY A 11 7.55 -30.08 21.72
CA GLY A 11 7.52 -28.64 21.50
C GLY A 11 8.86 -27.92 21.74
N SER A 12 9.97 -28.65 21.92
CA SER A 12 11.27 -28.06 22.25
C SER A 12 12.00 -27.56 20.98
N ILE A 13 11.77 -26.28 20.64
CA ILE A 13 12.39 -25.66 19.46
C ILE A 13 13.49 -24.69 19.91
N ASP A 14 14.73 -25.14 19.79
CA ASP A 14 15.89 -24.25 19.89
C ASP A 14 16.07 -23.39 18.62
N ILE A 15 15.92 -22.08 18.74
CA ILE A 15 16.05 -21.10 17.64
C ILE A 15 17.50 -20.68 17.39
N GLU A 16 18.45 -21.06 18.24
CA GLU A 16 19.89 -20.89 18.00
C GLU A 16 20.49 -22.09 17.26
N ASN A 17 19.78 -23.23 17.26
CA ASN A 17 20.19 -24.43 16.55
C ASN A 17 19.83 -24.36 15.06
N ASP A 18 20.86 -24.25 14.22
CA ASP A 18 20.72 -24.22 12.77
C ASP A 18 19.97 -25.44 12.19
N GLN A 19 20.07 -26.63 12.79
CA GLN A 19 19.33 -27.82 12.32
C GLN A 19 17.84 -27.71 12.56
N HIS A 20 17.44 -27.19 13.73
CA HIS A 20 16.04 -26.97 14.04
C HIS A 20 15.42 -25.95 13.08
N ILE A 21 16.13 -24.85 12.82
CA ILE A 21 15.66 -23.82 11.88
C ILE A 21 15.39 -24.41 10.49
N ARG A 22 16.28 -25.31 10.00
CA ARG A 22 16.11 -25.99 8.69
C ARG A 22 14.87 -26.88 8.61
N GLN A 23 14.32 -27.32 9.75
CA GLN A 23 13.09 -28.11 9.81
C GLN A 23 11.82 -27.25 9.71
N ALA A 24 11.94 -25.91 9.72
CA ALA A 24 10.81 -25.04 9.51
C ALA A 24 10.21 -25.22 8.12
N VAL A 25 8.88 -25.30 8.06
CA VAL A 25 8.12 -25.31 6.80
C VAL A 25 8.19 -23.93 6.14
N ALA A 26 8.09 -22.87 6.95
CA ALA A 26 8.12 -21.49 6.50
C ALA A 26 8.54 -20.53 7.63
N ALA A 27 9.14 -19.41 7.26
CA ALA A 27 9.32 -18.24 8.09
C ALA A 27 8.29 -17.16 7.71
N ILE A 28 7.72 -16.51 8.72
CA ILE A 28 6.79 -15.38 8.54
C ILE A 28 7.37 -14.20 9.30
N GLU A 29 7.61 -13.11 8.58
CA GLU A 29 7.88 -11.81 9.17
C GLU A 29 6.57 -11.04 9.28
N VAL A 30 6.15 -10.79 10.52
CA VAL A 30 4.90 -10.10 10.82
C VAL A 30 5.17 -8.60 10.89
N ARG A 31 4.40 -7.83 10.13
CA ARG A 31 4.35 -6.37 10.18
C ARG A 31 2.93 -5.95 10.54
N SER A 32 2.80 -5.01 11.46
CA SER A 32 1.51 -4.48 11.90
C SER A 32 1.27 -3.09 11.32
N SER A 33 0.02 -2.77 11.04
CA SER A 33 -0.41 -1.45 10.57
C SER A 33 -1.63 -1.01 11.35
N SER A 34 -1.66 0.27 11.74
CA SER A 34 -2.70 0.84 12.61
C SER A 34 -4.00 1.19 11.88
N PHE A 35 -4.26 0.57 10.73
CA PHE A 35 -5.41 0.85 9.88
C PHE A 35 -6.48 -0.22 10.02
N LEU A 36 -7.72 0.18 9.73
CA LEU A 36 -8.79 -0.71 9.30
C LEU A 36 -8.75 -0.72 7.76
N ALA A 37 -8.35 -1.84 7.17
CA ALA A 37 -8.14 -2.00 5.74
C ALA A 37 -9.40 -1.67 4.94
N ASP A 38 -10.57 -2.16 5.38
CA ASP A 38 -11.82 -1.96 4.63
C ASP A 38 -12.30 -0.52 4.71
N LYS A 39 -12.20 0.11 5.89
CA LYS A 39 -12.56 1.52 6.08
C LYS A 39 -11.64 2.44 5.27
N TYR A 40 -10.35 2.14 5.24
CA TYR A 40 -9.39 2.88 4.42
C TYR A 40 -9.69 2.73 2.92
N ALA A 41 -9.93 1.50 2.44
CA ALA A 41 -10.26 1.25 1.04
C ALA A 41 -11.56 1.97 0.63
N ALA A 42 -12.58 1.96 1.49
CA ALA A 42 -13.83 2.69 1.23
C ALA A 42 -13.59 4.21 1.15
N PHE A 43 -12.82 4.79 2.08
CA PHE A 43 -12.47 6.21 2.06
C PHE A 43 -11.70 6.59 0.80
N MET A 44 -10.76 5.76 0.37
CA MET A 44 -9.96 6.02 -0.83
C MET A 44 -10.80 5.93 -2.10
N ARG A 45 -11.71 4.96 -2.21
CA ARG A 45 -12.66 4.89 -3.35
C ARG A 45 -13.52 6.15 -3.44
N ASP A 46 -14.16 6.56 -2.35
CA ASP A 46 -14.97 7.79 -2.33
C ASP A 46 -14.15 9.04 -2.70
N ARG A 47 -12.90 9.13 -2.24
CA ARG A 47 -11.98 10.22 -2.64
C ARG A 47 -11.71 10.21 -4.14
N GLN A 48 -11.47 9.04 -4.73
CA GLN A 48 -11.20 8.88 -6.16
C GLN A 48 -12.45 9.22 -6.99
N ASP A 49 -13.60 8.69 -6.61
CA ASP A 49 -14.88 8.91 -7.31
C ASP A 49 -15.26 10.40 -7.33
N ARG A 50 -15.07 11.11 -6.22
CA ARG A 50 -15.29 12.57 -6.16
C ARG A 50 -14.36 13.34 -7.07
N ALA A 51 -13.08 12.96 -7.11
CA ALA A 51 -12.10 13.63 -7.96
C ALA A 51 -12.38 13.37 -9.45
N ILE A 52 -12.74 12.14 -9.84
CA ILE A 52 -13.14 11.79 -11.21
C ILE A 52 -14.38 12.58 -11.61
N LYS A 53 -15.42 12.57 -10.78
CA LYS A 53 -16.64 13.35 -11.03
C LYS A 53 -16.33 14.83 -11.22
N LYS A 54 -15.43 15.39 -10.41
CA LYS A 54 -15.05 16.79 -10.54
C LYS A 54 -14.24 17.08 -11.80
N CYS A 55 -13.37 16.15 -12.22
CA CYS A 55 -12.67 16.22 -13.50
C CYS A 55 -13.66 16.22 -14.67
N ASP A 56 -14.68 15.37 -14.63
CA ASP A 56 -15.70 15.31 -15.67
C ASP A 56 -16.55 16.59 -15.72
N GLU A 57 -17.03 17.08 -14.56
CA GLU A 57 -17.75 18.36 -14.48
C GLU A 57 -16.95 19.50 -15.14
N ILE A 58 -15.66 19.65 -14.78
CA ILE A 58 -14.79 20.69 -15.34
C ILE A 58 -14.56 20.47 -16.84
N ARG A 59 -14.42 19.21 -17.28
CA ARG A 59 -14.30 18.88 -18.70
C ARG A 59 -15.54 19.33 -19.47
N GLN A 60 -16.74 19.05 -18.97
CA GLN A 60 -17.99 19.48 -19.62
C GLN A 60 -18.10 21.01 -19.66
N ASP A 61 -17.75 21.69 -18.56
CA ASP A 61 -17.77 23.16 -18.47
C ASP A 61 -16.82 23.83 -19.49
N ILE A 62 -15.73 23.14 -19.86
CA ILE A 62 -14.81 23.61 -20.90
C ILE A 62 -15.32 23.22 -22.29
N ILE A 63 -15.53 21.93 -22.56
CA ILE A 63 -15.75 21.40 -23.91
C ILE A 63 -17.10 21.82 -24.49
N ASN A 64 -18.14 21.93 -23.66
CA ASN A 64 -19.50 22.24 -24.12
C ASN A 64 -19.81 23.74 -24.14
N THR A 65 -18.81 24.59 -23.94
CA THR A 65 -18.96 26.05 -23.93
C THR A 65 -17.97 26.71 -24.90
N ASP A 66 -18.09 28.03 -25.07
CA ASP A 66 -17.15 28.82 -25.89
C ASP A 66 -15.69 28.73 -25.39
N LEU A 67 -15.47 28.27 -24.15
CA LEU A 67 -14.14 28.00 -23.59
C LEU A 67 -13.43 26.85 -24.31
N GLY A 68 -14.17 25.89 -24.88
CA GLY A 68 -13.61 24.77 -25.63
C GLY A 68 -12.94 25.23 -26.92
N ASP A 69 -13.62 26.08 -27.67
CA ASP A 69 -13.07 26.72 -28.88
C ASP A 69 -11.90 27.66 -28.55
N LEU A 70 -11.96 28.36 -27.41
CA LEU A 70 -10.85 29.17 -26.91
C LEU A 70 -9.64 28.31 -26.55
N LEU A 71 -9.85 27.20 -25.84
CA LEU A 71 -8.80 26.24 -25.48
C LEU A 71 -8.19 25.62 -26.73
N ARG A 72 -9.01 25.19 -27.69
CA ARG A 72 -8.56 24.63 -28.97
C ARG A 72 -7.59 25.57 -29.70
N ARG A 73 -7.94 26.86 -29.79
CA ARG A 73 -7.08 27.89 -30.40
C ARG A 73 -5.80 28.17 -29.61
N LYS A 74 -5.84 28.13 -28.28
CA LYS A 74 -4.69 28.44 -27.42
C LYS A 74 -3.74 27.27 -27.21
N ASN A 75 -4.26 26.06 -27.11
CA ASN A 75 -3.51 24.83 -26.90
C ASN A 75 -4.32 23.61 -27.35
N GLN A 76 -4.11 23.22 -28.60
CA GLN A 76 -4.76 22.06 -29.22
C GLN A 76 -4.48 20.75 -28.46
N THR A 77 -3.28 20.59 -27.88
CA THR A 77 -2.90 19.38 -27.15
C THR A 77 -3.76 19.18 -25.90
N ILE A 78 -3.91 20.21 -25.07
CA ILE A 78 -4.76 20.14 -23.87
C ILE A 78 -6.23 19.94 -24.29
N TYR A 79 -6.69 20.60 -25.35
CA TYR A 79 -8.04 20.39 -25.88
C TYR A 79 -8.28 18.92 -26.27
N ASN A 80 -7.37 18.31 -27.04
CA ASN A 80 -7.50 16.92 -27.48
C ASN A 80 -7.45 15.94 -26.29
N LEU A 81 -6.62 16.22 -25.29
CA LEU A 81 -6.58 15.42 -24.05
C LEU A 81 -7.94 15.46 -23.35
N MET A 82 -8.56 16.63 -23.23
CA MET A 82 -9.89 16.76 -22.62
C MET A 82 -10.99 16.11 -23.44
N LEU A 83 -10.99 16.30 -24.76
CA LEU A 83 -12.02 15.78 -25.64
C LEU A 83 -12.11 14.25 -25.57
N ASN A 84 -10.97 13.58 -25.47
CA ASN A 84 -10.88 12.12 -25.42
C ASN A 84 -10.77 11.55 -24.00
N ALA A 85 -10.85 12.40 -22.97
CA ALA A 85 -10.70 11.94 -21.59
C ALA A 85 -11.85 11.01 -21.18
N THR A 86 -11.50 9.87 -20.61
CA THR A 86 -12.32 8.94 -19.86
C THR A 86 -11.88 8.91 -18.39
N ASP A 87 -12.67 8.28 -17.53
CA ASP A 87 -12.36 8.08 -16.11
C ASP A 87 -10.96 7.48 -15.89
N ASP A 88 -10.57 6.51 -16.71
CA ASP A 88 -9.26 5.87 -16.63
C ASP A 88 -8.14 6.80 -17.12
N THR A 89 -8.35 7.49 -18.24
CA THR A 89 -7.30 8.40 -18.77
C THR A 89 -7.01 9.58 -17.83
N PHE A 90 -7.96 10.02 -17.00
CA PHE A 90 -7.70 11.08 -16.01
C PHE A 90 -6.61 10.70 -14.99
N ARG A 91 -6.40 9.39 -14.77
CA ARG A 91 -5.36 8.88 -13.87
C ARG A 91 -3.96 8.88 -14.48
N GLU A 92 -3.87 9.00 -15.80
CA GLU A 92 -2.63 9.04 -16.56
C GLU A 92 -2.32 10.44 -17.11
N LEU A 93 -3.31 11.34 -17.05
CA LEU A 93 -3.24 12.65 -17.65
C LEU A 93 -2.34 13.57 -16.83
N ASP A 94 -1.33 14.18 -17.46
CA ASP A 94 -0.63 15.33 -16.90
C ASP A 94 -0.39 16.39 -17.98
N PHE A 95 -0.48 17.66 -17.59
CA PHE A 95 -0.23 18.80 -18.46
C PHE A 95 0.24 20.00 -17.66
N ARG A 96 1.07 20.86 -18.25
CA ARG A 96 1.44 22.13 -17.63
C ARG A 96 0.26 23.09 -17.68
N CYS A 97 -0.20 23.57 -16.51
CA CYS A 97 -1.22 24.62 -16.47
C CYS A 97 -0.67 25.90 -17.12
N PRO A 98 -1.37 26.46 -18.12
CA PRO A 98 -1.03 27.75 -18.68
C PRO A 98 -1.36 28.89 -17.70
N SER A 99 -0.75 30.06 -17.92
CA SER A 99 -0.95 31.27 -17.11
C SER A 99 -1.60 32.38 -17.94
N TRP A 100 -2.72 32.08 -18.60
CA TRP A 100 -3.40 33.04 -19.47
C TRP A 100 -4.32 33.96 -18.65
N SER A 101 -4.19 35.29 -18.83
CA SER A 101 -4.92 36.26 -17.99
C SER A 101 -5.40 37.52 -18.71
N SER A 102 -5.21 37.60 -20.03
CA SER A 102 -5.47 38.81 -20.82
C SER A 102 -6.94 39.17 -20.96
N THR A 103 -7.86 38.20 -20.89
CA THR A 103 -9.31 38.42 -20.93
C THR A 103 -10.00 37.68 -19.77
N LYS A 104 -11.26 38.01 -19.50
CA LYS A 104 -12.05 37.33 -18.46
C LYS A 104 -12.21 35.84 -18.76
N GLU A 105 -12.46 35.49 -20.01
CA GLU A 105 -12.62 34.12 -20.49
C GLU A 105 -11.33 33.33 -20.31
N LEU A 106 -10.16 33.93 -20.59
CA LEU A 106 -8.87 33.28 -20.38
C LEU A 106 -8.54 33.07 -18.90
N ARG A 107 -8.95 34.00 -18.02
CA ARG A 107 -8.81 33.83 -16.57
C ARG A 107 -9.68 32.67 -16.08
N ASN A 108 -10.94 32.64 -16.49
CA ASN A 108 -11.87 31.56 -16.16
C ASN A 108 -11.36 30.20 -16.66
N LEU A 109 -10.92 30.12 -17.92
CA LEU A 109 -10.35 28.89 -18.47
C LEU A 109 -9.10 28.45 -17.68
N THR A 110 -8.21 29.39 -17.34
CA THR A 110 -7.01 29.08 -16.55
C THR A 110 -7.37 28.55 -15.16
N GLU A 111 -8.40 29.09 -14.52
CA GLU A 111 -8.89 28.62 -13.23
C GLU A 111 -9.48 27.21 -13.31
N LEU A 112 -10.30 26.93 -14.32
CA LEU A 112 -10.82 25.58 -14.59
C LEU A 112 -9.68 24.59 -14.83
N LEU A 113 -8.67 24.95 -15.62
CA LEU A 113 -7.50 24.11 -15.88
C LEU A 113 -6.67 23.85 -14.61
N LYS A 114 -6.56 24.82 -13.70
CA LYS A 114 -5.91 24.63 -12.40
C LYS A 114 -6.70 23.67 -11.52
N ASN A 115 -8.02 23.88 -11.40
CA ASN A 115 -8.90 23.03 -10.62
C ASN A 115 -8.91 21.59 -11.14
N LEU A 116 -8.89 21.40 -12.47
CA LEU A 116 -8.75 20.08 -13.06
C LEU A 116 -7.41 19.44 -12.66
N LYS A 117 -6.30 20.16 -12.80
CA LYS A 117 -4.98 19.64 -12.43
C LYS A 117 -4.90 19.29 -10.94
N GLU A 118 -5.57 20.03 -10.07
CA GLU A 118 -5.65 19.69 -8.65
C GLU A 118 -6.39 18.38 -8.39
N ASN A 119 -7.51 18.13 -9.09
CA ASN A 119 -8.22 16.86 -8.98
C ASN A 119 -7.43 15.69 -9.56
N ILE A 120 -6.77 15.86 -10.72
CA ILE A 120 -5.84 14.87 -11.28
C ILE A 120 -4.73 14.52 -10.29
N LYS A 121 -4.15 15.50 -9.59
CA LYS A 121 -3.15 15.23 -8.53
C LYS A 121 -3.72 14.38 -7.38
N ILE A 122 -5.03 14.43 -7.12
CA ILE A 122 -5.67 13.53 -6.14
C ILE A 122 -5.71 12.11 -6.69
N LEU A 123 -5.96 11.93 -7.99
CA LEU A 123 -5.97 10.63 -8.66
C LEU A 123 -4.57 10.00 -8.68
N HIS A 124 -3.51 10.78 -8.91
CA HIS A 124 -2.12 10.30 -8.92
C HIS A 124 -1.58 9.93 -7.52
N LYS A 125 -2.27 10.33 -6.44
CA LYS A 125 -1.85 9.95 -5.09
C LYS A 125 -2.28 8.51 -4.82
N ARG A 126 -1.31 7.71 -4.36
CA ARG A 126 -1.53 6.35 -3.85
C ARG A 126 -2.77 6.23 -2.97
N ASP A 127 -3.56 5.20 -3.24
CA ASP A 127 -4.88 4.94 -2.67
C ASP A 127 -4.98 3.58 -2.00
N TYR A 128 -3.88 2.84 -1.91
CA TYR A 128 -3.79 1.54 -1.27
C TYR A 128 -2.91 1.53 -0.02
N LEU A 129 -3.22 0.61 0.90
CA LEU A 129 -2.32 0.21 1.98
C LEU A 129 -1.26 -0.74 1.44
N GLY A 130 -0.07 -0.73 2.03
CA GLY A 130 1.03 -1.52 1.51
C GLY A 130 1.71 -2.42 2.53
N ILE A 131 2.33 -3.46 1.99
CA ILE A 131 3.35 -4.27 2.67
C ILE A 131 4.69 -3.58 2.40
N THR A 132 5.44 -3.30 3.46
CA THR A 132 6.60 -2.40 3.36
C THR A 132 7.91 -3.04 3.82
N PRO A 133 8.47 -4.02 3.08
CA PRO A 133 9.80 -4.54 3.37
C PRO A 133 10.85 -3.44 3.17
N LYS A 134 11.84 -3.41 4.06
CA LYS A 134 12.95 -2.47 3.97
C LYS A 134 14.04 -3.06 3.08
N ILE A 135 14.65 -2.26 2.22
CA ILE A 135 15.66 -2.75 1.26
C ILE A 135 16.86 -3.35 1.99
N GLU A 136 17.27 -2.79 3.13
CA GLU A 136 18.36 -3.35 3.93
C GLU A 136 18.04 -4.76 4.46
N ASP A 137 16.76 -5.05 4.71
CA ASP A 137 16.31 -6.34 5.23
C ASP A 137 16.28 -7.40 4.10
N VAL A 138 16.04 -7.00 2.84
CA VAL A 138 15.96 -7.91 1.67
C VAL A 138 17.23 -8.74 1.52
N ALA A 139 18.40 -8.12 1.60
CA ALA A 139 19.67 -8.83 1.47
C ALA A 139 19.92 -9.80 2.64
N LEU A 140 19.52 -9.42 3.86
CA LEU A 140 19.61 -10.27 5.04
C LEU A 140 18.70 -11.49 4.90
N VAL A 141 17.44 -11.28 4.52
CA VAL A 141 16.45 -12.33 4.32
C VAL A 141 16.89 -13.28 3.22
N ASN A 142 17.41 -12.78 2.09
CA ASN A 142 17.93 -13.64 1.04
C ASN A 142 19.07 -14.54 1.55
N ARG A 143 20.05 -14.00 2.28
CA ARG A 143 21.12 -14.81 2.89
C ARG A 143 20.58 -15.85 3.88
N TRP A 144 19.57 -15.49 4.67
CA TRP A 144 18.91 -16.41 5.60
C TRP A 144 18.23 -17.57 4.86
N ILE A 145 17.49 -17.27 3.79
CA ILE A 145 16.85 -18.30 2.94
C ILE A 145 17.91 -19.21 2.32
N GLN A 146 19.00 -18.66 1.77
CA GLN A 146 20.09 -19.48 1.21
C GLN A 146 20.77 -20.35 2.28
N LYS A 147 20.95 -19.82 3.50
CA LYS A 147 21.56 -20.58 4.61
C LYS A 147 20.69 -21.76 5.03
N TYR A 148 19.38 -21.54 5.23
CA TYR A 148 18.49 -22.51 5.87
C TYR A 148 17.60 -23.29 4.89
N ASN A 149 17.48 -22.84 3.65
CA ASN A 149 16.57 -23.37 2.62
C ASN A 149 15.10 -23.39 3.07
N VAL A 150 14.68 -22.35 3.80
CA VAL A 150 13.32 -22.20 4.32
C VAL A 150 12.62 -21.06 3.58
N LYS A 151 11.38 -21.30 3.13
CA LYS A 151 10.54 -20.29 2.46
C LYS A 151 10.24 -19.15 3.41
N HIS A 152 10.27 -17.91 2.92
CA HIS A 152 10.02 -16.74 3.73
C HIS A 152 8.84 -15.93 3.19
N PHE A 153 8.00 -15.44 4.09
CA PHE A 153 6.80 -14.67 3.80
C PHE A 153 6.75 -13.39 4.63
N TYR A 154 6.11 -12.37 4.09
CA TYR A 154 5.73 -11.15 4.79
C TYR A 154 4.24 -11.17 5.07
N LEU A 155 3.86 -11.07 6.34
CA LEU A 155 2.48 -10.98 6.77
C LEU A 155 2.19 -9.56 7.26
N GLN A 156 1.36 -8.84 6.53
CA GLN A 156 0.88 -7.52 6.93
C GLN A 156 -0.47 -7.66 7.65
N VAL A 157 -0.50 -7.32 8.93
CA VAL A 157 -1.68 -7.38 9.79
C VAL A 157 -2.26 -5.97 9.97
N PHE A 158 -3.55 -5.85 9.76
CA PHE A 158 -4.40 -4.69 10.07
C PHE A 158 -5.34 -5.05 11.23
N PHE A 159 -6.17 -4.11 11.66
CA PHE A 159 -7.11 -4.37 12.76
C PHE A 159 -8.35 -5.17 12.34
N ASP A 160 -8.61 -5.32 11.04
CA ASP A 160 -9.75 -6.04 10.47
C ASP A 160 -9.33 -7.19 9.55
N LYS A 161 -8.14 -7.12 8.92
CA LYS A 161 -7.65 -8.08 7.92
C LYS A 161 -6.15 -8.37 8.02
N ALA A 162 -5.69 -9.44 7.38
CA ALA A 162 -4.26 -9.66 7.15
C ALA A 162 -3.98 -10.29 5.79
N TYR A 163 -2.85 -9.90 5.22
CA TYR A 163 -2.42 -10.30 3.87
C TYR A 163 -1.00 -10.82 3.91
N ILE A 164 -0.72 -11.85 3.11
CA ILE A 164 0.59 -12.48 3.02
C ILE A 164 1.15 -12.39 1.59
N ILE A 165 2.46 -12.22 1.48
CA ILE A 165 3.18 -12.31 0.20
C ILE A 165 4.50 -13.06 0.41
N SER A 166 4.89 -13.90 -0.54
CA SER A 166 6.17 -14.60 -0.44
C SER A 166 7.33 -13.68 -0.79
N PHE A 167 8.50 -13.90 -0.18
CA PHE A 167 9.71 -13.15 -0.53
C PHE A 167 10.09 -13.31 -2.01
N LYS A 168 9.83 -14.49 -2.57
CA LYS A 168 10.04 -14.76 -4.01
C LYS A 168 9.15 -13.86 -4.87
N ASP A 169 7.87 -13.72 -4.52
CA ASP A 169 6.94 -12.87 -5.27
C ASP A 169 7.31 -11.40 -5.14
N ILE A 170 7.80 -10.96 -3.97
CA ILE A 170 8.34 -9.61 -3.79
C ILE A 170 9.50 -9.37 -4.77
N LEU A 171 10.47 -10.28 -4.83
CA LEU A 171 11.60 -10.13 -5.75
C LEU A 171 11.15 -10.13 -7.21
N ALA A 172 10.24 -11.02 -7.59
CA ALA A 172 9.70 -11.08 -8.94
C ALA A 172 8.96 -9.78 -9.31
N LEU A 173 8.18 -9.22 -8.37
CA LEU A 173 7.45 -7.97 -8.57
C LEU A 173 8.40 -6.79 -8.80
N VAL A 174 9.42 -6.67 -7.95
CA VAL A 174 10.37 -5.54 -7.95
C VAL A 174 11.40 -5.65 -9.09
N SER A 175 11.63 -6.85 -9.64
CA SER A 175 12.53 -7.05 -10.79
C SER A 175 11.89 -6.68 -12.14
N ASN A 176 10.61 -6.30 -12.17
CA ASN A 176 9.89 -5.93 -13.38
C ASN A 176 9.50 -4.45 -13.32
N ASP A 177 10.20 -3.61 -14.06
CA ASP A 177 10.05 -2.16 -14.06
C ASP A 177 8.64 -1.69 -14.45
N ASN A 178 7.86 -2.49 -15.20
CA ASN A 178 6.48 -2.17 -15.54
C ASN A 178 5.54 -2.14 -14.31
N ASN A 179 5.98 -2.71 -13.18
CA ASN A 179 5.24 -2.70 -11.93
C ASN A 179 5.54 -1.46 -11.06
N ASP A 180 6.59 -0.69 -11.35
CA ASP A 180 6.93 0.53 -10.60
C ASP A 180 5.88 1.62 -10.86
N GLY A 181 5.45 2.30 -9.79
CA GLY A 181 4.35 3.27 -9.81
C GLY A 181 2.94 2.65 -9.83
N ASN A 182 2.79 1.40 -10.28
CA ASN A 182 1.51 0.70 -10.35
C ASN A 182 1.27 -0.21 -9.14
N ASN A 183 2.16 -1.19 -8.97
CA ASN A 183 2.02 -2.30 -8.03
C ASN A 183 2.97 -2.19 -6.84
N PHE A 184 4.08 -1.47 -7.03
CA PHE A 184 4.96 -1.06 -5.95
C PHE A 184 5.52 0.34 -6.20
N SER A 185 6.06 0.96 -5.14
CA SER A 185 6.93 2.13 -5.25
C SER A 185 8.13 1.99 -4.33
N ILE A 186 9.27 2.55 -4.71
CA ILE A 186 10.45 2.61 -3.84
C ILE A 186 10.55 4.03 -3.28
N GLU A 187 10.50 4.15 -1.95
CA GLU A 187 10.53 5.45 -1.29
C GLU A 187 11.60 5.50 -0.21
N ARG A 188 12.27 6.65 -0.12
CA ARG A 188 13.18 6.97 0.98
C ARG A 188 12.45 7.91 1.94
N ASP A 189 11.94 7.37 3.03
CA ASP A 189 11.10 8.12 3.96
C ASP A 189 11.93 8.72 5.10
N ILE A 190 11.93 10.05 5.19
CA ILE A 190 12.59 10.81 6.26
C ILE A 190 12.01 10.41 7.63
N LYS A 191 10.71 10.11 7.71
CA LYS A 191 10.04 9.64 8.94
C LYS A 191 10.48 8.24 9.35
N ASN A 192 10.96 7.43 8.40
CA ASN A 192 11.55 6.11 8.67
C ASN A 192 13.07 6.18 8.80
N GLN A 193 13.60 7.28 9.36
CA GLN A 193 15.04 7.48 9.57
C GLN A 193 15.85 7.43 8.26
N GLY A 194 15.24 7.77 7.13
CA GLY A 194 15.88 7.78 5.82
C GLY A 194 16.12 6.39 5.21
N LYS A 195 15.48 5.34 5.76
CA LYS A 195 15.52 3.97 5.24
C LYS A 195 14.73 3.86 3.94
N THR A 196 15.29 3.14 2.97
CA THR A 196 14.62 2.88 1.69
C THR A 196 13.69 1.70 1.83
N THR A 197 12.42 1.91 1.50
CA THR A 197 11.35 0.93 1.71
C THR A 197 10.64 0.68 0.39
N ILE A 198 10.36 -0.58 0.10
CA ILE A 198 9.55 -0.98 -1.05
C ILE A 198 8.10 -0.98 -0.56
N LYS A 199 7.23 -0.18 -1.14
CA LYS A 199 5.80 -0.14 -0.77
C LYS A 199 5.00 -0.93 -1.78
N ILE A 200 4.60 -2.14 -1.41
CA ILE A 200 3.89 -3.07 -2.29
C ILE A 200 2.40 -2.96 -2.01
N ASN A 201 1.55 -2.85 -3.03
CA ASN A 201 0.10 -2.87 -2.83
C ASN A 201 -0.33 -4.17 -2.12
N VAL A 202 -1.00 -4.03 -0.98
CA VAL A 202 -1.39 -5.17 -0.16
C VAL A 202 -2.36 -6.14 -0.85
N GLN A 203 -3.11 -5.65 -1.85
CA GLN A 203 -4.03 -6.46 -2.66
C GLN A 203 -3.32 -7.44 -3.60
N ILE A 204 -2.02 -7.27 -3.85
CA ILE A 204 -1.20 -8.25 -4.59
C ILE A 204 -0.96 -9.49 -3.73
N GLY A 205 -0.91 -9.30 -2.41
CA GLY A 205 -0.84 -10.40 -1.45
C GLY A 205 -2.13 -11.21 -1.39
N LYS A 206 -2.06 -12.35 -0.70
CA LYS A 206 -3.22 -13.21 -0.43
C LYS A 206 -3.83 -12.83 0.91
N GLU A 207 -5.13 -12.54 0.93
CA GLU A 207 -5.87 -12.34 2.18
C GLU A 207 -5.90 -13.68 2.94
N VAL A 208 -5.25 -13.73 4.11
CA VAL A 208 -5.18 -14.93 4.96
C VAL A 208 -6.04 -14.81 6.21
N LEU A 209 -6.32 -13.58 6.66
CA LEU A 209 -7.29 -13.29 7.70
C LEU A 209 -8.32 -12.32 7.12
N GLY A 210 -9.51 -12.82 6.82
CA GLY A 210 -10.62 -11.99 6.32
C GLY A 210 -11.44 -11.30 7.42
N LYS A 211 -11.19 -11.69 8.68
CA LYS A 211 -11.80 -11.09 9.86
C LYS A 211 -10.84 -11.13 11.04
N ILE A 212 -10.82 -10.06 11.81
CA ILE A 212 -10.13 -9.97 13.10
C ILE A 212 -11.11 -9.35 14.11
N ASP A 213 -11.37 -10.06 15.20
CA ASP A 213 -12.05 -9.48 16.37
C ASP A 213 -11.05 -8.55 17.07
N MET A 214 -11.41 -7.27 17.20
CA MET A 214 -10.57 -6.24 17.78
C MET A 214 -10.22 -6.61 19.23
N PRO A 215 -8.94 -6.53 19.64
CA PRO A 215 -8.57 -6.71 21.04
C PRO A 215 -9.08 -5.55 21.90
N GLU A 216 -9.37 -5.82 23.17
CA GLU A 216 -9.59 -4.75 24.15
C GLU A 216 -8.28 -4.01 24.39
N HIS A 217 -8.36 -2.70 24.62
CA HIS A 217 -7.20 -1.88 24.93
C HIS A 217 -7.33 -1.28 26.33
N LYS A 218 -6.24 -1.27 27.07
CA LYS A 218 -6.16 -0.69 28.41
C LYS A 218 -4.87 0.10 28.59
N SER A 219 -4.96 1.20 29.32
CA SER A 219 -3.77 1.93 29.79
C SER A 219 -3.00 1.06 30.77
N ALA A 220 -1.68 1.00 30.60
CA ALA A 220 -0.75 0.33 31.46
C ALA A 220 0.36 1.31 31.86
N LEU A 221 0.90 1.09 33.06
CA LEU A 221 2.02 1.83 33.61
C LEU A 221 3.17 0.86 33.86
N LYS A 222 4.38 1.27 33.47
CA LYS A 222 5.62 0.59 33.80
C LYS A 222 6.57 1.60 34.42
N GLU A 223 6.98 1.34 35.66
CA GLU A 223 8.09 2.07 36.27
C GLU A 223 9.41 1.59 35.65
N LEU A 224 10.23 2.54 35.23
CA LEU A 224 11.58 2.36 34.71
C LEU A 224 12.58 2.87 35.76
N ASP A 225 13.87 2.63 35.50
CA ASP A 225 14.94 3.06 36.40
C ASP A 225 14.83 4.54 36.81
N ARG A 226 15.24 4.82 38.05
CA ARG A 226 15.25 6.16 38.67
C ARG A 226 13.84 6.78 38.81
N GLY A 227 12.80 5.96 39.00
CA GLY A 227 11.43 6.42 39.28
C GLY A 227 10.70 7.00 38.06
N ARG A 228 11.20 6.74 36.84
CA ARG A 228 10.56 7.23 35.62
C ARG A 228 9.34 6.36 35.29
N LEU A 229 8.18 6.98 35.10
CA LEU A 229 6.96 6.27 34.72
C LEU A 229 6.77 6.29 33.20
N LEU A 230 6.52 5.12 32.61
CA LEU A 230 6.10 4.94 31.22
C LEU A 230 4.63 4.54 31.18
N PHE A 231 3.80 5.40 30.60
CA PHE A 231 2.40 5.10 30.30
C PHE A 231 2.29 4.60 28.86
N TYR A 232 1.61 3.49 28.65
CA TYR A 232 1.45 2.87 27.33
C TYR A 232 0.14 2.10 27.24
N VAL A 233 -0.28 1.74 26.03
CA VAL A 233 -1.49 0.94 25.80
C VAL A 233 -1.10 -0.52 25.66
N THR A 234 -1.83 -1.40 26.34
CA THR A 234 -1.74 -2.86 26.16
C THR A 234 -3.02 -3.39 25.55
N PHE A 235 -2.88 -4.43 24.73
CA PHE A 235 -3.99 -5.12 24.10
C PHE A 235 -4.23 -6.46 24.80
N ALA A 236 -5.49 -6.83 25.00
CA ALA A 236 -5.90 -8.10 25.58
C ALA A 236 -6.96 -8.77 24.71
N GLY A 237 -6.82 -10.09 24.52
CA GLY A 237 -7.70 -10.85 23.65
C GLY A 237 -7.50 -10.52 22.16
N GLY A 238 -8.61 -10.46 21.43
CA GLY A 238 -8.62 -10.38 19.97
C GLY A 238 -8.43 -11.74 19.31
N LYS A 239 -9.00 -11.91 18.12
CA LYS A 239 -8.98 -13.19 17.40
C LYS A 239 -9.01 -12.99 15.90
N GLY A 240 -7.97 -13.47 15.20
CA GLY A 240 -7.97 -13.58 13.74
C GLY A 240 -8.61 -14.88 13.27
N TYR A 241 -9.36 -14.82 12.17
CA TYR A 241 -9.98 -15.99 11.53
C TYR A 241 -9.21 -16.36 10.26
N LEU A 242 -8.40 -17.42 10.37
CA LEU A 242 -7.55 -17.93 9.29
C LEU A 242 -8.36 -18.61 8.20
N ASP A 243 -8.17 -18.17 6.95
CA ASP A 243 -8.58 -18.96 5.79
C ASP A 243 -7.59 -20.12 5.61
N ASN A 244 -7.99 -21.28 6.14
CA ASN A 244 -7.18 -22.50 6.08
C ASN A 244 -6.86 -22.93 4.64
N LYS A 245 -7.75 -22.69 3.67
CA LYS A 245 -7.50 -23.11 2.28
C LYS A 245 -6.39 -22.28 1.66
N ILE A 246 -6.47 -20.96 1.83
CA ILE A 246 -5.45 -20.03 1.33
C ILE A 246 -4.14 -20.28 2.06
N PHE A 247 -4.15 -20.39 3.39
CA PHE A 247 -2.94 -20.60 4.17
C PHE A 247 -2.23 -21.91 3.82
N LEU A 248 -2.97 -23.02 3.69
CA LEU A 248 -2.37 -24.30 3.31
C LEU A 248 -1.81 -24.27 1.88
N ARG A 249 -2.55 -23.69 0.92
CA ARG A 249 -2.12 -23.62 -0.48
C ARG A 249 -0.92 -22.69 -0.67
N ASP A 250 -1.01 -21.46 -0.15
CA ASP A 250 -0.11 -20.37 -0.50
C ASP A 250 1.05 -20.18 0.48
N VAL A 251 1.03 -20.85 1.64
CA VAL A 251 2.11 -20.78 2.64
C VAL A 251 2.73 -22.16 2.87
N ILE A 252 1.92 -23.16 3.22
CA ILE A 252 2.43 -24.48 3.59
C ILE A 252 2.88 -25.28 2.35
N ASN A 253 2.07 -25.29 1.30
CA ASN A 253 2.30 -26.06 0.07
C ASN A 253 2.88 -25.24 -1.10
N ALA A 254 3.32 -24.01 -0.84
CA ALA A 254 3.78 -23.04 -1.83
C ALA A 254 4.97 -23.48 -2.70
#